data_AF-A0A3C0T260-F1
#
_entry.id   AF-A0A3C0T260-F1
#
_cell.length_a   1.000
_cell.length_b   1.000
_cell.length_c   1.000
_cell.angle_alpha   90.00
_cell.angle_beta   90.00
_cell.angle_gamma   90.00
#
_symmetry.space_group_name_H-M   'P 1'
#
loop_
_entity.id
_entity.type
_entity.pdbx_description
1 polymer ?
#
loop_
_entity_poly.entity_id
_entity_poly.type
_entity_poly.pdbx_seq_one_letter_code
_entity_poly.pdbx_strand_id
1 'polypeptide(L)' 'MEDKVIFINGFTQDETVAIMRAVKAVIADPGGTAFSMGTPTNRDWVIKDLIKEVREEHEYMKKNAKPKTD' A
#
# COMPACT_ATOMS: atom_id res chain seq x y z
N MET A 1 5.03 -12.70 17.88
CA MET A 1 5.09 -12.28 16.47
C MET A 1 3.92 -11.35 16.25
N GLU A 2 4.14 -10.20 15.62
CA GLU A 2 3.05 -9.30 15.24
C GLU A 2 2.29 -9.90 14.05
N ASP A 3 0.96 -9.73 14.03
CA ASP A 3 0.12 -10.19 12.94
C ASP A 3 0.49 -9.45 11.65
N LYS A 4 0.80 -10.19 10.57
CA LYS A 4 1.19 -9.60 9.29
C LYS A 4 -0.03 -9.03 8.60
N VAL A 5 -0.02 -7.72 8.34
CA VAL A 5 -1.11 -7.02 7.67
C VAL A 5 -0.58 -6.25 6.46
N ILE A 6 -1.30 -6.36 5.35
CA ILE A 6 -1.10 -5.52 4.16
C ILE A 6 -2.36 -4.69 3.95
N PHE A 7 -2.17 -3.37 3.96
CA PHE A 7 -3.23 -2.40 3.77
C PHE A 7 -3.17 -1.80 2.37
N ILE A 8 -4.24 -1.96 1.61
CA ILE A 8 -4.37 -1.49 0.23
C ILE A 8 -5.40 -0.35 0.21
N ASN A 9 -5.02 0.84 -0.24
CA ASN A 9 -5.93 1.99 -0.23
C ASN A 9 -5.87 2.79 -1.54
N GLY A 10 -7.06 3.16 -2.03
CA GLY A 10 -7.22 4.02 -3.20
C GLY A 10 -7.08 3.32 -4.55
N PHE A 11 -7.08 1.98 -4.56
CA PHE A 11 -7.08 1.17 -5.78
C PHE A 11 -8.49 0.72 -6.12
N THR A 12 -8.73 0.48 -7.41
CA THR A 12 -9.93 -0.20 -7.88
C THR A 12 -9.94 -1.66 -7.42
N GLN A 13 -11.08 -2.31 -7.55
CA GLN A 13 -11.22 -3.72 -7.19
C GLN A 13 -10.27 -4.61 -8.02
N ASP A 14 -10.20 -4.39 -9.34
CA ASP A 14 -9.35 -5.18 -10.23
C ASP A 14 -7.86 -4.99 -9.93
N GLU A 15 -7.43 -3.75 -9.69
CA GLU A 15 -6.06 -3.44 -9.24
C GLU A 15 -5.75 -4.11 -7.90
N THR A 16 -6.69 -4.07 -6.95
CA THR A 16 -6.51 -4.71 -5.65
C THR A 16 -6.32 -6.23 -5.80
N VAL A 17 -7.12 -6.89 -6.65
CA VAL A 17 -6.98 -8.32 -6.92
C VAL A 17 -5.61 -8.62 -7.54
N ALA A 18 -5.14 -7.80 -8.48
CA ALA A 18 -3.83 -7.95 -9.09
C ALA A 18 -2.69 -7.78 -8.05
N ILE A 19 -2.78 -6.75 -7.20
CA ILE A 19 -1.81 -6.49 -6.11
C ILE A 19 -1.75 -7.67 -5.14
N MET A 20 -2.91 -8.16 -4.69
CA MET A 20 -2.97 -9.32 -3.79
C MET A 20 -2.29 -10.55 -4.40
N ARG A 21 -2.50 -10.81 -5.70
CA ARG A 21 -1.84 -11.93 -6.40
C ARG A 21 -0.33 -11.74 -6.44
N ALA A 22 0.15 -10.55 -6.81
CA ALA A 22 1.58 -10.25 -6.89
C ALA A 22 2.29 -10.41 -5.53
N VAL A 23 1.66 -9.91 -4.47
CA VAL A 23 2.18 -10.04 -3.10
C VAL A 23 2.18 -11.49 -2.63
N LYS A 24 1.06 -12.21 -2.82
CA LYS A 24 0.96 -13.63 -2.44
C LYS A 24 1.99 -14.51 -3.15
N ALA A 25 2.46 -14.12 -4.32
CA ALA A 25 3.49 -14.84 -5.07
C ALA A 25 4.90 -14.72 -4.46
N VAL A 26 5.15 -13.72 -3.60
CA VAL A 26 6.50 -13.45 -3.07
C VAL A 26 6.63 -13.65 -1.55
N ILE A 27 5.51 -13.75 -0.82
CA ILE A 27 5.52 -13.95 0.63
C ILE A 27 5.54 -15.44 0.99
N ALA A 28 6.34 -15.81 1.98
CA ALA A 28 6.55 -17.21 2.37
C ALA A 28 5.32 -17.89 2.99
N ASP A 29 4.45 -17.13 3.66
CA ASP A 29 3.20 -17.61 4.23
C ASP A 29 2.04 -16.66 3.88
N PRO A 30 1.41 -16.88 2.72
CA PRO A 30 0.23 -16.13 2.32
C PRO A 30 -0.99 -16.36 3.23
N GLY A 31 -1.08 -17.52 3.88
CA GLY A 31 -2.21 -17.89 4.74
C GLY A 31 -2.20 -17.16 6.07
N GLY A 32 -1.00 -16.88 6.60
CA GLY A 32 -0.78 -16.10 7.82
C GLY A 32 -0.70 -14.57 7.61
N THR A 33 -1.02 -14.06 6.41
CA THR A 33 -1.00 -12.62 6.12
C THR A 33 -2.39 -12.09 5.84
N ALA A 34 -2.86 -11.16 6.66
CA ALA A 34 -4.15 -10.50 6.50
C ALA A 34 -4.06 -9.37 5.47
N PHE A 35 -5.11 -9.23 4.66
CA PHE A 35 -5.26 -8.13 3.71
C PHE A 35 -6.45 -7.28 4.11
N SER A 36 -6.29 -5.97 4.12
CA SER A 36 -7.35 -5.01 4.40
C SER A 36 -7.39 -3.93 3.33
N MET A 37 -8.59 -3.45 3.02
CA MET A 37 -8.79 -2.32 2.13
C MET A 37 -9.19 -1.06 2.89
N GLY A 38 -8.63 0.08 2.49
CA GLY A 38 -9.08 1.38 2.94
C GLY A 38 -10.49 1.68 2.44
N THR A 39 -11.41 1.93 3.36
CA THR A 39 -12.76 2.41 3.08
C THR A 39 -12.89 3.85 3.57
N PRO A 40 -13.86 4.64 3.07
CA PRO A 40 -14.08 5.99 3.60
C PRO A 40 -14.25 6.03 5.12
N THR A 41 -14.87 5.00 5.70
CA THR A 41 -15.18 4.89 7.14
C THR A 41 -13.96 4.53 8.00
N ASN A 42 -13.03 3.69 7.50
CA ASN A 42 -11.82 3.32 8.26
C ASN A 42 -10.65 4.29 8.03
N ARG A 43 -10.78 5.21 7.06
CA ARG A 43 -9.74 6.19 6.75
C ARG A 43 -9.58 7.19 7.88
N ASP A 44 -10.64 7.60 8.57
CA ASP A 44 -10.57 8.61 9.64
C ASP A 44 -9.85 8.15 10.93
N TRP A 45 -9.34 6.92 10.98
CA TRP A 45 -8.35 6.50 11.98
C TRP A 45 -6.98 7.14 11.65
N VAL A 46 -6.00 7.07 12.57
CA VAL A 46 -4.62 7.61 12.41
C VAL A 46 -3.97 7.29 11.05
N ILE A 47 -4.47 6.26 10.36
CA ILE A 47 -4.13 5.86 9.00
C ILE A 47 -4.33 6.98 7.95
N LYS A 48 -5.29 7.90 8.07
CA LYS A 48 -5.45 8.99 7.08
C LYS A 48 -4.29 9.97 7.07
N ASP A 49 -3.77 10.30 8.25
CA ASP A 49 -2.60 11.19 8.36
C ASP A 49 -1.36 10.48 7.79
N LEU A 50 -1.16 9.20 8.12
CA LEU A 50 -0.11 8.37 7.53
C LEU A 50 -0.20 8.27 5.99
N ILE A 51 -1.41 8.06 5.44
CA ILE A 51 -1.60 8.02 3.98
C ILE A 51 -1.22 9.36 3.35
N LYS A 52 -1.59 10.47 3.98
CA LYS A 52 -1.32 11.81 3.47
C LYS A 52 0.19 12.06 3.41
N GLU A 53 0.91 11.82 4.50
CA GLU A 53 2.37 12.02 4.57
C GLU A 53 3.10 11.18 3.53
N VAL A 54 2.81 9.86 3.47
CA VAL A 54 3.45 8.96 2.50
C VAL A 54 3.16 9.34 1.05
N ARG A 55 1.94 9.83 0.76
CA ARG A 55 1.59 10.34 -0.58
C ARG A 55 2.39 11.60 -0.91
N GLU A 56 2.48 12.55 0.01
CA GLU A 56 3.23 13.79 -0.19
C GLU A 56 4.72 13.50 -0.42
N GLU A 57 5.31 12.59 0.37
CA GLU A 57 6.69 12.13 0.18
C GLU A 57 6.90 11.46 -1.18
N HIS A 58 6.01 10.55 -1.58
CA HIS A 58 6.12 9.87 -2.86
C HIS A 58 6.05 10.83 -4.06
N GLU A 59 5.15 11.82 -4.00
CA GLU A 59 5.04 12.85 -5.03
C GLU A 59 6.25 13.79 -5.04
N TYR A 60 6.79 14.13 -3.86
CA TYR A 60 8.06 14.86 -3.76
C TYR A 60 9.21 14.07 -4.40
N MET A 61 9.33 12.77 -4.11
CA MET A 61 10.36 11.90 -4.69
C MET A 61 10.23 11.80 -6.20
N LYS A 62 9.00 11.69 -6.74
CA LYS A 62 8.76 11.70 -8.19
C LYS A 62 9.22 12.99 -8.86
N LYS A 63 8.89 14.15 -8.27
CA LYS A 63 9.27 15.46 -8.82
C LYS A 63 10.76 15.73 -8.77
N ASN A 64 11.45 15.15 -7.78
CA ASN A 64 12.89 15.35 -7.56
C ASN A 64 13.73 14.14 -7.96
N ALA A 65 13.14 13.15 -8.65
CA ALA A 65 13.87 12.03 -9.20
C ALA A 65 14.87 12.57 -10.23
N LYS A 66 16.16 12.57 -9.88
CA LYS A 66 17.22 12.92 -10.84
C LYS A 66 17.10 11.99 -12.05
N PRO A 67 17.23 12.51 -13.30
CA PRO A 67 17.33 11.64 -14.46
C PRO A 67 18.48 10.67 -14.21
N LYS A 68 18.29 9.40 -14.53
CA LYS A 68 19.41 8.45 -14.55
C LYS A 68 20.41 8.98 -15.57
N THR A 69 21.58 9.41 -15.10
CA THR A 69 22.74 9.59 -15.95
C THR A 69 23.19 8.18 -16.34
N ASP A 70 22.86 7.78 -17.57
CA ASP A 70 23.43 6.59 -18.22
C ASP A 70 24.92 6.80 -18.51
#